data_AF-F8NRG3-F1
#
_entry.id   AF-F8NRG3-F1
#
_cell.length_a   1.000
_cell.length_b   1.000
_cell.length_c   1.000
_cell.angle_alpha   90.00
_cell.angle_beta   90.00
_cell.angle_gamma   90.00
#
_symmetry.space_group_name_H-M   'P 1'
#
loop_
_entity.id
_entity.type
_entity.pdbx_description
1 polymer ?
#
loop_
_entity_poly.entity_id
_entity_poly.type
_entity_poly.pdbx_seq_one_letter_code
_entity_poly.pdbx_strand_id
1 'polypeptide(L)'
;MGKYNHIPELAGSDNYLGWKRDPSKPREFASYCPVAVDPLRPTASESKIMDDWILRDCAAKSLISRKVSSTVSKLLPDDVNLTARDCWNTLAAHFHHNASSLQFELHSRMSLLHMKDLDDAERFLSEWKDIAQCFSDLSADSLSDEEAIFNFVGGLPATPTWDTFKSHHTRSLQRASRGIVDIGGVSTPFFVLAIDPSFDLVLRNFSSEVSRLKGERLYHHSTPKFVHTGITHTSKPFPSHSSQPRIHKNNPSLHQPRLCF
;
A
#
# COMPACT_ATOMS: atom_id res chain seq x y z
N MET A 1 -11.80 24.51 31.22
CA MET A 1 -10.51 23.80 31.10
C MET A 1 -10.78 22.37 30.65
N GLY A 2 -10.24 21.88 29.51
CA GLY A 2 -10.18 20.42 29.28
C GLY A 2 -10.34 19.85 27.87
N LYS A 3 -11.10 20.47 26.94
CA LYS A 3 -11.46 19.76 25.67
C LYS A 3 -10.30 19.51 24.70
N TYR A 4 -9.21 20.29 24.80
CA TYR A 4 -8.10 20.26 23.84
C TYR A 4 -6.72 20.10 24.50
N ASN A 5 -6.68 19.61 25.74
CA ASN A 5 -5.42 19.44 26.46
C ASN A 5 -4.56 18.30 25.87
N HIS A 6 -5.20 17.33 25.19
CA HIS A 6 -4.51 16.24 24.51
C HIS A 6 -3.79 16.67 23.22
N ILE A 7 -4.14 17.82 22.63
CA ILE A 7 -3.47 18.28 21.41
C ILE A 7 -2.06 18.76 21.77
N PRO A 8 -1.00 18.18 21.19
CA PRO A 8 0.35 18.67 21.39
C PRO A 8 0.51 20.09 20.82
N GLU A 9 1.45 20.84 21.36
CA GLU A 9 1.84 22.15 20.81
C GLU A 9 2.67 21.96 19.53
N LEU A 10 2.36 22.71 18.47
CA LEU A 10 3.16 22.77 17.26
C LEU A 10 4.44 23.56 17.52
N ALA A 11 5.54 22.84 17.67
CA ALA A 11 6.85 23.39 18.02
C ALA A 11 7.71 23.64 16.78
N GLY A 12 7.54 22.84 15.73
CA GLY A 12 8.32 22.96 14.51
C GLY A 12 7.99 21.87 13.48
N SER A 13 8.92 21.65 12.56
CA SER A 13 8.83 20.66 11.48
C SER A 13 8.56 19.24 12.00
N ASP A 14 9.26 18.86 13.07
CA ASP A 14 9.39 17.47 13.50
C ASP A 14 8.07 16.91 14.02
N ASN A 15 7.25 17.77 14.63
CA ASN A 15 5.93 17.40 15.10
C ASN A 15 4.79 17.94 14.25
N TYR A 16 5.08 18.63 13.13
CA TYR A 16 4.06 19.20 12.26
C TYR A 16 3.14 18.13 11.66
N LEU A 17 3.66 16.97 11.24
CA LEU A 17 2.81 15.91 10.69
C LEU A 17 1.90 15.24 11.72
N GLY A 18 2.45 14.87 12.87
CA GLY A 18 1.66 14.34 13.98
C GLY A 18 0.62 15.37 14.43
N TRP A 19 1.04 16.63 14.54
CA TRP A 19 0.15 17.74 14.78
C TRP A 19 -0.91 17.81 13.69
N LYS A 20 -0.59 17.71 12.37
CA LYS A 20 -1.45 17.74 11.16
C LYS A 20 -2.48 16.60 11.07
N ARG A 21 -2.23 15.47 11.73
CA ARG A 21 -3.13 14.30 11.77
C ARG A 21 -4.12 14.27 12.92
N ASP A 22 -3.92 15.10 13.94
CA ASP A 22 -4.76 15.05 15.15
C ASP A 22 -6.27 15.19 14.82
N PRO A 23 -7.13 14.25 15.24
CA PRO A 23 -8.55 14.25 14.89
C PRO A 23 -9.34 15.41 15.51
N SER A 24 -8.81 16.11 16.50
CA SER A 24 -9.47 17.25 17.16
C SER A 24 -9.36 18.58 16.39
N LYS A 25 -9.08 18.50 15.08
CA LYS A 25 -8.56 19.61 14.28
C LYS A 25 -9.55 20.64 13.76
N PRO A 26 -9.06 21.88 13.54
CA PRO A 26 -9.73 22.92 12.79
C PRO A 26 -9.75 22.73 11.26
N ARG A 27 -9.17 21.68 10.66
CA ARG A 27 -9.12 21.54 9.18
C ARG A 27 -10.52 21.43 8.56
N GLU A 28 -11.46 20.77 9.23
CA GLU A 28 -12.87 20.74 8.84
C GLU A 28 -13.57 22.10 9.06
N PHE A 29 -13.01 22.96 9.91
CA PHE A 29 -13.50 24.31 10.22
C PHE A 29 -12.90 25.37 9.28
N ALA A 30 -11.72 25.11 8.70
CA ALA A 30 -11.05 25.93 7.70
C ALA A 30 -11.63 25.74 6.28
N SER A 31 -12.93 25.43 6.17
CA SER A 31 -13.66 25.39 4.90
C SER A 31 -13.78 26.80 4.31
N TYR A 32 -14.10 26.93 3.03
CA TYR A 32 -14.44 28.25 2.47
C TYR A 32 -15.70 28.79 3.16
N CYS A 33 -15.70 30.10 3.42
CA CYS A 33 -16.91 30.78 3.86
C CYS A 33 -18.01 30.49 2.83
N PRO A 34 -19.17 29.98 3.25
CA PRO A 34 -20.29 29.78 2.35
C PRO A 34 -20.70 31.14 1.77
N VAL A 35 -20.98 31.16 0.47
CA VAL A 35 -21.38 32.37 -0.26
C VAL A 35 -22.87 32.24 -0.57
N ALA A 36 -23.66 33.25 -0.19
CA ALA A 36 -25.07 33.31 -0.52
C ALA A 36 -25.27 33.39 -2.05
N VAL A 37 -26.38 32.85 -2.54
CA VAL A 37 -26.71 32.87 -3.99
C VAL A 37 -26.83 34.31 -4.50
N ASP A 38 -27.39 35.21 -3.68
CA ASP A 38 -27.32 36.66 -3.86
C ASP A 38 -26.53 37.29 -2.69
N PRO A 39 -25.27 37.71 -2.90
CA PRO A 39 -24.45 38.30 -1.84
C PRO A 39 -25.03 39.57 -1.22
N LEU A 40 -25.88 40.30 -1.94
CA LEU A 40 -26.48 41.54 -1.46
C LEU A 40 -27.75 41.28 -0.66
N ARG A 41 -28.34 40.08 -0.79
CA ARG A 41 -29.58 39.67 -0.10
C ARG A 41 -29.53 38.21 0.34
N PRO A 42 -28.68 37.87 1.33
CA PRO A 42 -28.67 36.54 1.91
C PRO A 42 -30.05 36.21 2.50
N THR A 43 -30.54 35.00 2.26
CA THR A 43 -31.72 34.48 2.95
C THR A 43 -31.40 34.25 4.43
N ALA A 44 -32.42 34.16 5.28
CA ALA A 44 -32.24 33.86 6.71
C ALA A 44 -31.52 32.51 6.95
N SER A 45 -31.76 31.52 6.07
CA SER A 45 -31.07 30.23 6.09
C SER A 45 -29.59 30.35 5.72
N GLU A 46 -29.25 31.11 4.69
CA GLU A 46 -27.86 31.31 4.27
C GLU A 46 -27.08 32.12 5.33
N SER A 47 -27.70 33.17 5.88
CA SER A 47 -27.11 33.98 6.95
C SER A 47 -26.75 33.12 8.17
N LYS A 48 -27.67 32.22 8.57
CA LYS A 48 -27.40 31.29 9.68
C LYS A 48 -26.23 30.36 9.40
N ILE A 49 -26.11 29.86 8.16
CA ILE A 49 -25.00 29.00 7.74
C ILE A 49 -23.66 29.78 7.78
N MET A 50 -23.68 31.04 7.36
CA MET A 50 -22.51 31.93 7.42
C MET A 50 -22.11 32.25 8.87
N ASP A 51 -23.06 32.57 9.74
CA ASP A 51 -22.80 32.84 11.16
C ASP A 51 -22.22 31.61 11.88
N ASP A 52 -22.80 30.43 11.63
CA ASP A 52 -22.29 29.15 12.16
C ASP A 52 -20.86 28.87 11.65
N TRP A 53 -20.56 29.23 10.41
CA TRP A 53 -19.21 29.11 9.84
C TRP A 53 -18.23 30.09 10.50
N ILE A 54 -18.62 31.36 10.70
CA ILE A 54 -17.77 32.38 11.36
C ILE A 54 -17.42 31.93 12.78
N LEU A 55 -18.39 31.42 13.55
CA LEU A 55 -18.15 30.92 14.90
C LEU A 55 -17.15 29.75 14.90
N ARG A 56 -17.30 28.84 13.93
CA ARG A 56 -16.41 27.71 13.71
C ARG A 56 -14.99 28.14 13.34
N ASP A 57 -14.85 29.12 12.45
CA ASP A 57 -13.55 29.68 12.06
C ASP A 57 -12.88 30.40 13.24
N CYS A 58 -13.62 31.19 14.02
CA CYS A 58 -13.08 31.86 15.22
C CYS A 58 -12.58 30.86 16.27
N ALA A 59 -13.33 29.76 16.49
CA ALA A 59 -12.93 28.68 17.39
C ALA A 59 -11.67 27.98 16.89
N ALA A 60 -11.58 27.75 15.57
CA ALA A 60 -10.42 27.19 14.92
C ALA A 60 -9.17 28.08 15.05
N LYS A 61 -9.30 29.38 14.77
CA LYS A 61 -8.21 30.37 14.91
C LYS A 61 -7.71 30.45 16.35
N SER A 62 -8.62 30.46 17.32
CA SER A 62 -8.30 30.45 18.75
C SER A 62 -7.55 29.17 19.15
N LEU A 63 -7.94 28.03 18.59
CA LEU A 63 -7.26 26.77 18.84
C LEU A 63 -5.84 26.75 18.27
N ILE A 64 -5.66 27.20 17.02
CA ILE A 64 -4.35 27.34 16.38
C ILE A 64 -3.47 28.25 17.24
N SER A 65 -3.93 29.45 17.57
CA SER A 65 -3.16 30.44 18.34
C SER A 65 -2.68 29.92 19.70
N ARG A 66 -3.48 29.06 20.36
CA ARG A 66 -3.12 28.46 21.65
C ARG A 66 -2.19 27.24 21.52
N LYS A 67 -2.19 26.58 20.37
CA LYS A 67 -1.49 25.31 20.13
C LYS A 67 -0.30 25.45 19.20
N VAL A 68 0.12 26.67 18.89
CA VAL A 68 1.39 26.96 18.23
C VAL A 68 2.35 27.57 19.24
N SER A 69 3.62 27.19 19.15
CA SER A 69 4.66 27.82 19.95
C SER A 69 4.88 29.29 19.59
N SER A 70 5.50 30.05 20.49
CA SER A 70 5.83 31.46 20.23
C SER A 70 6.64 31.66 18.94
N THR A 71 7.54 30.73 18.62
CA THR A 71 8.31 30.77 17.37
C THR A 71 7.43 30.56 16.15
N VAL A 72 6.54 29.56 16.18
CA VAL A 72 5.61 29.26 15.08
C VAL A 72 4.54 30.34 14.94
N SER A 73 4.13 30.98 16.04
CA SER A 73 3.19 32.10 16.02
C SER A 73 3.71 33.29 15.22
N LYS A 74 5.03 33.53 15.20
CA LYS A 74 5.65 34.61 14.41
C LYS A 74 5.57 34.37 12.90
N LEU A 75 5.22 33.15 12.47
CA LEU A 75 5.02 32.82 11.07
C LEU A 75 3.62 33.20 10.59
N LEU A 76 2.66 33.36 11.51
CA LEU A 76 1.30 33.74 11.18
C LEU A 76 1.24 35.24 10.85
N PRO A 77 0.45 35.67 9.86
CA PRO A 77 0.35 37.08 9.56
C PRO A 77 -0.46 37.81 10.65
N ASP A 78 -0.04 39.02 10.98
CA ASP A 78 -0.72 39.91 11.95
C ASP A 78 -1.81 40.73 11.24
N ASP A 79 -2.90 40.06 10.81
CA ASP A 79 -4.09 40.72 10.24
C ASP A 79 -5.34 40.45 11.11
N VAL A 80 -6.17 41.49 11.26
CA VAL A 80 -7.46 41.42 11.94
C VAL A 80 -8.45 40.53 11.19
N ASN A 81 -8.37 40.50 9.85
CA ASN A 81 -9.26 39.73 8.98
C ASN A 81 -8.79 38.30 8.73
N LEU A 82 -7.73 37.86 9.41
CA LEU A 82 -7.14 36.56 9.15
C LEU A 82 -8.08 35.43 9.58
N THR A 83 -8.41 34.54 8.66
CA THR A 83 -9.24 33.36 8.96
C THR A 83 -8.38 32.24 9.55
N ALA A 84 -9.00 31.24 10.18
CA ALA A 84 -8.28 30.05 10.60
C ALA A 84 -7.67 29.30 9.41
N ARG A 85 -8.31 29.39 8.24
CA ARG A 85 -7.80 28.85 6.97
C ARG A 85 -6.53 29.53 6.52
N ASP A 86 -6.44 30.85 6.64
CA ASP A 86 -5.22 31.59 6.29
C ASP A 86 -4.07 31.19 7.22
N CYS A 87 -4.32 31.11 8.53
CA CYS A 87 -3.34 30.58 9.48
C CYS A 87 -2.87 29.18 9.05
N TRP A 88 -3.81 28.30 8.70
CA TRP A 88 -3.50 26.94 8.28
C TRP A 88 -2.66 26.90 7.00
N ASN A 89 -3.01 27.69 6.00
CA ASN A 89 -2.30 27.76 4.73
C ASN A 89 -0.89 28.32 4.90
N THR A 90 -0.71 29.33 5.75
CA THR A 90 0.63 29.86 6.07
C THR A 90 1.50 28.82 6.75
N LEU A 91 0.97 28.11 7.75
CA LEU A 91 1.70 27.00 8.38
C LEU A 91 2.01 25.90 7.38
N ALA A 92 1.03 25.51 6.56
CA ALA A 92 1.24 24.49 5.54
C ALA A 92 2.32 24.90 4.54
N ALA A 93 2.28 26.11 4.00
CA ALA A 93 3.28 26.64 3.07
C ALA A 93 4.67 26.70 3.72
N HIS A 94 4.77 27.17 4.96
CA HIS A 94 6.04 27.23 5.67
C HIS A 94 6.66 25.84 5.89
N PHE A 95 5.84 24.86 6.29
CA PHE A 95 6.31 23.50 6.53
C PHE A 95 6.38 22.63 5.25
N HIS A 96 5.99 23.15 4.07
CA HIS A 96 6.16 22.43 2.78
C HIS A 96 7.63 22.14 2.45
N HIS A 97 8.59 22.96 2.89
CA HIS A 97 10.01 22.64 2.68
C HIS A 97 10.45 21.39 3.45
N ASN A 98 9.85 21.13 4.62
CA ASN A 98 10.02 19.86 5.31
C ASN A 98 9.26 18.73 4.62
N ALA A 99 8.23 19.05 3.83
CA ALA A 99 7.52 18.06 3.04
C ALA A 99 8.40 17.44 1.97
N SER A 100 9.27 18.20 1.30
CA SER A 100 10.23 17.62 0.34
C SER A 100 11.29 16.75 1.02
N SER A 101 11.87 17.20 2.14
CA SER A 101 12.83 16.40 2.90
C SER A 101 12.21 15.12 3.46
N LEU A 102 10.98 15.21 3.96
CA LEU A 102 10.25 14.06 4.47
C LEU A 102 9.76 13.14 3.34
N GLN A 103 9.41 13.67 2.16
CA GLN A 103 9.14 12.86 0.97
C GLN A 103 10.38 12.03 0.63
N PHE A 104 11.56 12.65 0.59
CA PHE A 104 12.81 11.91 0.35
C PHE A 104 13.05 10.83 1.40
N GLU A 105 12.83 11.13 2.67
CA GLU A 105 12.92 10.15 3.76
C GLU A 105 11.91 9.01 3.56
N LEU A 106 10.67 9.31 3.18
CA LEU A 106 9.63 8.32 2.91
C LEU A 106 9.98 7.44 1.70
N HIS A 107 10.48 8.01 0.59
CA HIS A 107 10.98 7.22 -0.54
C HIS A 107 12.15 6.34 -0.12
N SER A 108 13.08 6.84 0.70
CA SER A 108 14.19 6.03 1.23
C SER A 108 13.71 4.89 2.11
N ARG A 109 12.79 5.16 3.05
CA ARG A 109 12.17 4.13 3.90
C ARG A 109 11.42 3.10 3.07
N MET A 110 10.69 3.54 2.05
CA MET A 110 9.95 2.69 1.12
C MET A 110 10.87 1.72 0.37
N SER A 111 11.97 2.22 -0.21
CA SER A 111 12.92 1.38 -0.95
C SER A 111 13.75 0.45 -0.06
N LEU A 112 13.89 0.75 1.24
CA LEU A 112 14.60 -0.10 2.21
C LEU A 112 13.68 -1.09 2.95
N LEU A 113 12.36 -0.89 2.86
CA LEU A 113 11.40 -1.72 3.56
C LEU A 113 11.29 -3.07 2.85
N HIS A 114 11.94 -4.08 3.42
CA HIS A 114 11.89 -5.46 2.94
C HIS A 114 11.19 -6.36 3.96
N MET A 115 10.49 -7.36 3.43
CA MET A 115 9.94 -8.46 4.21
C MET A 115 11.03 -9.51 4.40
N LYS A 116 11.30 -9.89 5.65
CA LYS A 116 12.33 -10.89 5.97
C LYS A 116 11.88 -12.31 5.61
N ASP A 117 10.70 -12.68 6.07
CA ASP A 117 10.10 -14.00 5.92
C ASP A 117 8.57 -13.92 6.03
N LEU A 118 7.88 -15.07 6.00
CA LEU A 118 6.42 -15.12 6.06
C LEU A 118 5.84 -14.64 7.41
N ASP A 119 6.59 -14.79 8.50
CA ASP A 119 6.14 -14.37 9.83
C ASP A 119 6.21 -12.83 9.96
N ASP A 120 7.10 -12.20 9.19
CA ASP A 120 7.29 -10.76 9.08
C ASP A 120 6.23 -10.03 8.20
N ALA A 121 5.35 -10.77 7.53
CA ALA A 121 4.41 -10.23 6.54
C ALA A 121 3.44 -9.17 7.11
N GLU A 122 2.99 -9.33 8.36
CA GLU A 122 2.08 -8.38 9.00
C GLU A 122 2.77 -7.06 9.36
N ARG A 123 4.03 -7.14 9.84
CA ARG A 123 4.87 -5.94 10.08
C ARG A 123 5.09 -5.22 8.75
N PHE A 124 5.53 -5.95 7.74
CA PHE A 124 5.78 -5.40 6.40
C PHE A 124 4.55 -4.67 5.85
N LEU A 125 3.37 -5.29 5.89
CA LEU A 125 2.13 -4.69 5.41
C LEU A 125 1.72 -3.45 6.21
N SER A 126 1.89 -3.47 7.54
CA SER A 126 1.53 -2.34 8.40
C SER A 126 2.43 -1.14 8.14
N GLU A 127 3.75 -1.35 8.07
CA GLU A 127 4.71 -0.30 7.73
C GLU A 127 4.45 0.29 6.34
N TRP A 128 4.08 -0.54 5.36
CA TRP A 128 3.70 -0.07 4.03
C TRP A 128 2.46 0.82 4.03
N LYS A 129 1.42 0.45 4.79
CA LYS A 129 0.22 1.28 4.95
C LYS A 129 0.53 2.59 5.64
N ASP A 130 1.40 2.57 6.64
CA ASP A 130 1.83 3.79 7.34
C ASP A 130 2.60 4.73 6.40
N ILE A 131 3.50 4.21 5.56
CA ILE A 131 4.21 5.00 4.54
C ILE A 131 3.23 5.58 3.51
N ALA A 132 2.33 4.78 2.97
CA ALA A 132 1.34 5.24 1.99
C ALA A 132 0.45 6.35 2.57
N GLN A 133 0.00 6.19 3.82
CA GLN A 133 -0.75 7.23 4.55
C GLN A 133 0.09 8.49 4.74
N CYS A 134 1.38 8.37 5.01
CA CYS A 134 2.28 9.52 5.08
C CYS A 134 2.37 10.30 3.78
N PHE A 135 2.43 9.63 2.62
CA PHE A 135 2.37 10.31 1.33
C PHE A 135 1.05 11.05 1.12
N SER A 136 -0.09 10.43 1.43
CA SER A 136 -1.40 11.08 1.32
C SER A 136 -1.53 12.32 2.20
N ASP A 137 -0.86 12.34 3.35
CA ASP A 137 -0.87 13.48 4.26
C ASP A 137 0.11 14.58 3.86
N LEU A 138 1.18 14.25 3.15
CA LEU A 138 2.31 15.14 2.92
C LEU A 138 2.14 16.02 1.68
N SER A 139 1.68 15.44 0.57
CA SER A 139 1.71 16.10 -0.73
C SER A 139 0.40 16.05 -1.51
N ALA A 140 0.18 17.07 -2.34
CA ALA A 140 -0.82 17.02 -3.40
C ALA A 140 -0.42 16.02 -4.50
N ASP A 141 0.89 15.83 -4.69
CA ASP A 141 1.44 14.76 -5.52
C ASP A 141 1.35 13.45 -4.75
N SER A 142 0.34 12.64 -5.06
CA SER A 142 0.16 11.31 -4.48
C SER A 142 1.24 10.36 -4.96
N LEU A 143 1.71 9.46 -4.08
CA LEU A 143 2.45 8.25 -4.48
C LEU A 143 1.66 7.55 -5.59
N SER A 144 2.27 7.37 -6.76
CA SER A 144 1.59 6.71 -7.88
C SER A 144 1.42 5.22 -7.59
N ASP A 145 0.35 4.61 -8.11
CA ASP A 145 0.14 3.17 -7.99
C ASP A 145 1.32 2.39 -8.60
N GLU A 146 1.91 2.89 -9.68
CA GLU A 146 3.06 2.27 -10.34
C GLU A 146 4.29 2.25 -9.42
N GLU A 147 4.60 3.38 -8.77
CA GLU A 147 5.72 3.50 -7.85
C GLU A 147 5.50 2.65 -6.59
N ALA A 148 4.27 2.67 -6.05
CA ALA A 148 3.89 1.88 -4.89
C ALA A 148 4.03 0.38 -5.17
N ILE A 149 3.50 -0.10 -6.31
CA ILE A 149 3.58 -1.50 -6.70
C ILE A 149 5.03 -1.91 -6.94
N PHE A 150 5.81 -1.10 -7.66
CA PHE A 150 7.21 -1.41 -7.95
C PHE A 150 8.04 -1.61 -6.68
N ASN A 151 7.97 -0.65 -5.75
CA ASN A 151 8.74 -0.71 -4.51
C ASN A 151 8.21 -1.82 -3.58
N PHE A 152 6.88 -2.01 -3.48
CA PHE A 152 6.29 -3.07 -2.65
C PHE A 152 6.71 -4.45 -3.09
N VAL A 153 6.61 -4.72 -4.40
CA VAL A 153 7.00 -5.99 -5.01
C VAL A 153 8.52 -6.21 -4.89
N GLY A 154 9.31 -5.14 -5.03
CA GLY A 154 10.76 -5.16 -4.82
C GLY A 154 11.16 -5.58 -3.40
N GLY A 155 10.38 -5.21 -2.38
CA GLY A 155 10.63 -5.55 -0.99
C GLY A 155 10.30 -6.98 -0.57
N LEU A 156 9.74 -7.81 -1.46
CA LEU A 156 9.41 -9.20 -1.15
C LEU A 156 10.66 -10.12 -1.21
N PRO A 157 10.71 -11.23 -0.45
CA PRO A 157 11.84 -12.15 -0.46
C PRO A 157 12.09 -12.77 -1.84
N ALA A 158 13.33 -13.19 -2.09
CA ALA A 158 13.71 -13.97 -3.27
C ALA A 158 13.47 -15.46 -3.03
N THR A 159 12.19 -15.85 -2.96
CA THR A 159 11.78 -17.26 -2.90
C THR A 159 10.88 -17.59 -4.08
N PRO A 160 10.81 -18.87 -4.53
CA PRO A 160 10.04 -19.23 -5.73
C PRO A 160 8.57 -18.78 -5.71
N THR A 161 7.95 -18.83 -4.53
CA THR A 161 6.58 -18.35 -4.31
C THR A 161 6.47 -16.85 -4.56
N TRP A 162 7.33 -16.05 -3.95
CA TRP A 162 7.30 -14.59 -4.11
C TRP A 162 7.77 -14.15 -5.49
N ASP A 163 8.68 -14.89 -6.14
CA ASP A 163 9.09 -14.59 -7.52
C ASP A 163 7.94 -14.74 -8.52
N THR A 164 7.05 -15.70 -8.27
CA THR A 164 5.81 -15.87 -9.05
C THR A 164 4.88 -14.67 -8.84
N PHE A 165 4.68 -14.26 -7.59
CA PHE A 165 3.89 -13.07 -7.24
C PHE A 165 4.48 -11.79 -7.86
N LYS A 166 5.79 -11.60 -7.75
CA LYS A 166 6.53 -10.46 -8.35
C LYS A 166 6.34 -10.41 -9.86
N SER A 167 6.54 -11.54 -10.51
CA SER A 167 6.40 -11.66 -11.97
C SER A 167 4.97 -11.34 -12.43
N HIS A 168 3.96 -11.78 -11.67
CA HIS A 168 2.56 -11.50 -11.98
C HIS A 168 2.29 -9.99 -11.97
N HIS A 169 2.63 -9.30 -10.88
CA HIS A 169 2.35 -7.87 -10.74
C HIS A 169 3.23 -6.98 -11.63
N THR A 170 4.48 -7.36 -11.87
CA THR A 170 5.36 -6.65 -12.82
C THR A 170 4.83 -6.74 -14.25
N ARG A 171 4.33 -7.91 -14.68
CA ARG A 171 3.70 -8.04 -16.01
C ARG A 171 2.42 -7.23 -16.13
N SER A 172 1.62 -7.13 -15.07
CA SER A 172 0.43 -6.28 -15.08
C SER A 172 0.76 -4.80 -15.29
N LEU A 173 1.80 -4.27 -14.62
CA LEU A 173 2.31 -2.91 -14.86
C LEU A 173 2.80 -2.72 -16.30
N GLN A 174 3.55 -3.70 -16.84
CA GLN A 174 4.03 -3.65 -18.23
C GLN A 174 2.91 -3.71 -19.27
N ARG A 175 1.78 -4.36 -18.97
CA ARG A 175 0.61 -4.41 -19.86
C ARG A 175 -0.16 -3.10 -19.85
N ALA A 176 -0.38 -2.53 -18.66
CA ALA A 176 -1.04 -1.24 -18.47
C ALA A 176 -0.32 -0.12 -19.22
N SER A 177 1.01 -0.03 -19.05
CA SER A 177 1.86 0.95 -19.76
C SER A 177 1.88 0.81 -21.28
N ARG A 178 1.53 -0.35 -21.83
CA ARG A 178 1.49 -0.61 -23.29
C ARG A 178 0.09 -0.48 -23.90
N GLY A 179 -0.96 -0.28 -23.09
CA GLY A 179 -2.35 -0.21 -23.58
C GLY A 179 -2.85 -1.49 -24.25
N ILE A 180 -2.26 -2.65 -23.94
CA ILE A 180 -2.62 -3.93 -24.59
C ILE A 180 -3.76 -4.59 -23.80
N VAL A 181 -4.96 -4.57 -24.39
CA VAL A 181 -6.12 -5.34 -23.93
C VAL A 181 -6.05 -6.72 -24.60
N ASP A 182 -5.85 -7.78 -23.81
CA ASP A 182 -5.93 -9.15 -24.33
C ASP A 182 -7.07 -9.92 -23.65
N ILE A 183 -8.06 -10.31 -24.46
CA ILE A 183 -9.19 -11.15 -24.10
C ILE A 183 -8.74 -12.59 -24.37
N GLY A 184 -8.18 -13.26 -23.36
CA GLY A 184 -7.70 -14.63 -23.59
C GLY A 184 -7.31 -15.37 -22.32
N GLY A 185 -8.21 -16.25 -21.88
CA GLY A 185 -8.02 -17.08 -20.70
C GLY A 185 -6.92 -18.13 -20.85
N VAL A 186 -6.15 -18.30 -19.77
CA VAL A 186 -5.56 -19.58 -19.37
C VAL A 186 -5.59 -19.63 -17.84
N SER A 187 -6.12 -20.74 -17.32
CA SER A 187 -6.25 -21.03 -15.89
C SER A 187 -4.90 -20.90 -15.17
N THR A 188 -4.76 -19.87 -14.32
CA THR A 188 -3.70 -19.75 -13.31
C THR A 188 -4.37 -19.43 -11.97
N PRO A 189 -3.83 -19.93 -10.85
CA PRO A 189 -4.52 -19.85 -9.57
C PRO A 189 -4.59 -18.39 -9.11
N PHE A 190 -5.82 -17.93 -8.91
CA PHE A 190 -6.24 -16.86 -7.98
C PHE A 190 -5.82 -15.40 -8.21
N PHE A 191 -5.18 -15.02 -9.31
CA PHE A 191 -4.95 -13.60 -9.60
C PHE A 191 -5.97 -13.05 -10.60
N VAL A 192 -6.85 -12.17 -10.12
CA VAL A 192 -7.80 -11.43 -10.96
C VAL A 192 -7.01 -10.43 -11.82
N LEU A 193 -7.15 -10.53 -13.14
CA LEU A 193 -6.57 -9.58 -14.09
C LEU A 193 -7.39 -8.28 -14.04
N ALA A 194 -6.90 -7.27 -13.33
CA ALA A 194 -7.45 -5.93 -13.43
C ALA A 194 -6.87 -5.19 -14.65
N ILE A 195 -7.75 -4.42 -15.29
CA ILE A 195 -7.47 -3.58 -16.46
C ILE A 195 -6.50 -2.44 -16.08
N ASP A 196 -6.53 -2.01 -14.82
CA ASP A 196 -5.59 -1.05 -14.22
C ASP A 196 -4.91 -1.66 -12.98
N PRO A 197 -3.57 -1.60 -12.87
CA PRO A 197 -2.84 -2.09 -11.71
C PRO A 197 -2.99 -1.08 -10.56
N SER A 198 -4.03 -1.26 -9.75
CA SER A 198 -4.19 -0.50 -8.51
C SER A 198 -3.37 -1.11 -7.38
N PHE A 199 -2.70 -0.29 -6.58
CA PHE A 199 -1.94 -0.75 -5.42
C PHE A 199 -2.81 -1.49 -4.41
N ASP A 200 -4.05 -1.06 -4.21
CA ASP A 200 -5.01 -1.73 -3.32
C ASP A 200 -5.28 -3.19 -3.72
N LEU A 201 -5.32 -3.48 -5.02
CA LEU A 201 -5.48 -4.84 -5.50
C LEU A 201 -4.26 -5.69 -5.15
N VAL A 202 -3.05 -5.12 -5.24
CA VAL A 202 -1.81 -5.81 -4.86
C VAL A 202 -1.81 -6.13 -3.37
N LEU A 203 -2.23 -5.20 -2.51
CA LEU A 203 -2.32 -5.42 -1.07
C LEU A 203 -3.33 -6.53 -0.72
N ARG A 204 -4.47 -6.61 -1.41
CA ARG A 204 -5.47 -7.68 -1.25
C ARG A 204 -4.92 -9.04 -1.69
N ASN A 205 -4.27 -9.09 -2.86
CA ASN A 205 -3.65 -10.30 -3.37
C ASN A 205 -2.54 -10.79 -2.43
N PHE A 206 -1.70 -9.87 -1.95
CA PHE A 206 -0.65 -10.17 -0.98
C PHE A 206 -1.22 -10.76 0.31
N SER A 207 -2.24 -10.13 0.90
CA SER A 207 -2.88 -10.61 2.14
C SER A 207 -3.48 -12.02 1.97
N SER A 208 -4.08 -12.28 0.80
CA SER A 208 -4.63 -13.59 0.45
C SER A 208 -3.53 -14.66 0.32
N GLU A 209 -2.43 -14.29 -0.33
CA GLU A 209 -1.27 -15.17 -0.53
C GLU A 209 -0.55 -15.50 0.78
N VAL A 210 -0.35 -14.50 1.66
CA VAL A 210 0.18 -14.71 3.01
C VAL A 210 -0.70 -15.70 3.78
N SER A 211 -2.03 -15.53 3.71
CA SER A 211 -2.99 -16.41 4.38
C SER A 211 -2.91 -17.85 3.86
N ARG A 212 -2.80 -18.02 2.53
CA ARG A 212 -2.61 -19.32 1.88
C ARG A 212 -1.34 -20.01 2.38
N LEU A 213 -0.21 -19.29 2.38
CA LEU A 213 1.09 -19.83 2.79
C LEU A 213 1.14 -20.18 4.28
N LYS A 214 0.53 -19.35 5.14
CA LYS A 214 0.39 -19.66 6.57
C LYS A 214 -0.45 -20.92 6.77
N GLY A 215 -1.54 -21.07 6.00
CA GLY A 215 -2.35 -22.29 5.97
C GLY A 215 -1.55 -23.53 5.59
N GLU A 216 -0.80 -23.49 4.49
CA GLU A 216 0.02 -24.61 4.02
C GLU A 216 1.11 -25.02 5.02
N ARG A 217 1.74 -24.05 5.71
CA ARG A 217 2.70 -24.33 6.78
C ARG A 217 2.05 -25.15 7.91
N LEU A 218 0.81 -24.82 8.29
CA LEU A 218 0.07 -25.54 9.35
C LEU A 218 -0.33 -26.96 8.91
N TYR A 219 -0.71 -27.15 7.64
CA TYR A 219 -1.00 -28.49 7.10
C TYR A 219 0.23 -29.39 7.07
N HIS A 220 1.41 -28.88 6.68
CA HIS A 220 2.64 -29.68 6.66
C HIS A 220 3.13 -30.06 8.07
N HIS A 221 2.87 -29.25 9.10
CA HIS A 221 3.21 -29.58 10.50
C HIS A 221 2.22 -30.53 11.16
N SER A 222 1.04 -30.76 10.57
CA SER A 222 -0.03 -31.59 11.14
C SER A 222 -0.13 -32.99 10.52
N THR A 223 0.78 -33.37 9.61
CA THR A 223 0.81 -34.75 9.11
C THR A 223 1.40 -35.68 10.17
N PRO A 224 0.65 -36.68 10.68
CA PRO A 224 1.25 -37.72 11.50
C PRO A 224 2.26 -38.46 10.63
N LYS A 225 3.49 -38.66 11.14
CA LYS A 225 4.42 -39.62 10.56
C LYS A 225 3.70 -40.96 10.51
N PHE A 226 3.23 -41.38 9.33
CA PHE A 226 2.77 -42.74 9.13
C PHE A 226 3.98 -43.64 9.36
N VAL A 227 4.02 -44.27 10.53
CA VAL A 227 4.94 -45.35 10.86
C VAL A 227 4.62 -46.47 9.87
N HIS A 228 5.56 -46.78 8.97
CA HIS A 228 5.53 -48.03 8.23
C HIS A 228 5.76 -49.18 9.21
N THR A 229 4.69 -49.69 9.81
CA THR A 229 4.69 -51.04 10.36
C THR A 229 4.53 -52.01 9.20
N GLY A 230 5.63 -52.66 8.83
CA GLY A 230 5.64 -53.73 7.86
C GLY A 230 4.73 -54.87 8.29
N ILE A 231 3.84 -55.28 7.38
CA ILE A 231 3.16 -56.57 7.47
C ILE A 231 3.64 -57.38 6.26
N THR A 232 4.61 -58.25 6.54
CA THR A 232 4.97 -59.38 5.70
C THR A 232 3.79 -60.35 5.64
N HIS A 233 3.20 -60.53 4.46
CA HIS A 233 2.45 -61.75 4.14
C HIS A 233 3.08 -62.46 2.97
N THR A 234 3.63 -63.63 3.28
CA THR A 234 4.13 -64.66 2.38
C THR A 234 2.97 -65.40 1.72
N SER A 235 2.96 -65.51 0.39
CA SER A 235 2.36 -66.67 -0.29
C SER A 235 3.07 -66.93 -1.63
N LYS A 236 3.45 -68.20 -1.81
CA LYS A 236 4.29 -68.81 -2.86
C LYS A 236 3.66 -68.81 -4.29
N PRO A 237 4.45 -69.19 -5.33
CA PRO A 237 4.22 -68.85 -6.74
C PRO A 237 3.83 -70.01 -7.69
N PHE A 238 3.59 -69.63 -8.98
CA PHE A 238 3.57 -70.37 -10.27
C PHE A 238 2.19 -70.82 -10.84
N PRO A 239 2.01 -71.02 -12.19
CA PRO A 239 3.00 -70.92 -13.29
C PRO A 239 2.59 -70.12 -14.57
N SER A 240 3.60 -70.01 -15.42
CA SER A 240 3.76 -69.55 -16.80
C SER A 240 2.74 -69.93 -17.89
N HIS A 241 2.47 -68.99 -18.80
CA HIS A 241 2.32 -69.19 -20.24
C HIS A 241 2.93 -67.95 -20.95
N SER A 242 4.09 -68.07 -21.61
CA SER A 242 4.23 -68.48 -23.02
C SER A 242 3.43 -67.61 -23.98
N SER A 243 4.07 -66.61 -24.60
CA SER A 243 4.09 -66.40 -26.07
C SER A 243 4.97 -65.18 -26.42
N GLN A 244 6.13 -65.44 -27.02
CA GLN A 244 6.80 -64.48 -27.92
C GLN A 244 6.09 -64.49 -29.29
N PRO A 245 6.30 -63.47 -30.13
CA PRO A 245 7.28 -63.66 -31.20
C PRO A 245 8.24 -62.46 -31.43
N ARG A 246 9.54 -62.76 -31.35
CA ARG A 246 10.63 -62.52 -32.35
C ARG A 246 10.14 -62.09 -33.75
N ILE A 247 10.78 -61.26 -34.62
CA ILE A 247 12.11 -60.66 -34.87
C ILE A 247 11.81 -59.45 -35.81
N HIS A 248 12.54 -58.32 -35.88
CA HIS A 248 13.67 -58.16 -36.80
C HIS A 248 14.46 -56.86 -36.56
N LYS A 249 15.77 -57.03 -36.65
CA LYS A 249 16.84 -56.04 -36.68
C LYS A 249 16.65 -55.03 -37.82
N ASN A 250 17.05 -53.78 -37.62
CA ASN A 250 18.11 -53.14 -38.42
C ASN A 250 18.45 -51.75 -37.88
N ASN A 251 19.69 -51.61 -37.43
CA ASN A 251 20.44 -50.36 -37.38
C ASN A 251 21.33 -50.36 -38.64
N PRO A 252 21.53 -49.22 -39.31
CA PRO A 252 22.84 -48.61 -39.13
C PRO A 252 22.85 -47.08 -39.09
N SER A 253 23.80 -46.61 -38.28
CA SER A 253 24.47 -45.32 -38.32
C SER A 253 24.76 -44.77 -39.72
N LEU A 254 24.60 -43.45 -39.91
CA LEU A 254 25.68 -42.54 -40.37
C LEU A 254 25.18 -41.10 -40.54
N HIS A 255 26.09 -40.17 -40.26
CA HIS A 255 26.10 -38.73 -40.55
C HIS A 255 25.54 -37.73 -39.53
N GLN A 256 26.47 -37.27 -38.66
CA GLN A 256 26.67 -35.82 -38.46
C GLN A 256 27.14 -35.17 -39.78
N PRO A 257 26.88 -33.87 -39.96
CA PRO A 257 27.93 -32.92 -39.61
C PRO A 257 27.43 -31.69 -38.82
N ARG A 258 28.39 -31.18 -38.05
CA ARG A 258 28.46 -29.87 -37.42
C ARG A 258 28.08 -28.74 -38.38
N LEU A 259 27.42 -27.71 -37.87
CA LEU A 259 27.74 -26.32 -38.19
C LEU A 259 27.66 -25.47 -36.93
N CYS A 260 28.79 -24.84 -36.62
CA CYS A 260 28.91 -23.70 -35.72
C CYS A 260 28.47 -22.45 -36.48
N PHE A 261 27.70 -21.58 -35.83
CA PHE A 261 28.05 -20.20 -35.51
C PHE A 261 27.02 -19.67 -34.49
#